data_AF-H0ETG1-F1
#
_entry.id   AF-H0ETG1-F1
#
_cell.length_a   1.000
_cell.length_b   1.000
_cell.length_c   1.000
_cell.angle_alpha   90.00
_cell.angle_beta   90.00
_cell.angle_gamma   90.00
#
_symmetry.space_group_name_H-M   'P 1'
#
loop_
_entity.id
_entity.type
_entity.pdbx_description
1 polymer ?
#
loop_
_entity_poly.entity_id
_entity_poly.type
_entity_poly.pdbx_seq_one_letter_code
_entity_poly.pdbx_strand_id
1 'polypeptide(L)'
;MSPKDVVRERVYPLRTGPMMEAASFEWTQYDSDIVVPEFYGTVTPKSRKAWVEIWDQGSVSFPKEHLERLNKTWDQRNWWTLPAPLEGDLLAFPERSHQLHCLSFLYLFAYRDTFAVLTGA
;
A
#
# COMPACT_ATOMS: atom_id res chain seq x y z
N MET A 1 -4.19 -13.44 43.14
CA MET A 1 -3.81 -13.18 41.74
C MET A 1 -4.99 -12.47 41.07
N SER A 2 -4.78 -11.29 40.47
CA SER A 2 -5.84 -10.36 40.03
C SER A 2 -6.35 -10.69 38.60
N PRO A 3 -7.63 -10.46 38.25
CA PRO A 3 -8.29 -11.03 37.06
C PRO A 3 -8.10 -10.27 35.73
N LYS A 4 -6.97 -9.61 35.47
CA LYS A 4 -6.89 -8.57 34.41
C LYS A 4 -6.42 -8.98 33.00
N ASP A 5 -5.97 -10.21 32.75
CA ASP A 5 -5.30 -10.50 31.46
C ASP A 5 -5.98 -11.58 30.61
N VAL A 6 -7.31 -11.55 30.50
CA VAL A 6 -8.01 -12.33 29.45
C VAL A 6 -8.20 -11.43 28.23
N VAL A 7 -7.20 -11.43 27.34
CA VAL A 7 -7.35 -10.92 25.97
C VAL A 7 -8.36 -11.83 25.27
N ARG A 8 -9.62 -11.40 25.20
CA ARG A 8 -10.63 -12.06 24.36
C ARG A 8 -10.33 -11.70 22.92
N GLU A 9 -9.63 -12.59 22.23
CA GLU A 9 -9.43 -12.53 20.79
C GLU A 9 -10.80 -12.60 20.10
N ARG A 10 -11.26 -11.47 19.52
CA ARG A 10 -12.42 -11.50 18.62
C ARG A 10 -11.97 -12.12 17.31
N VAL A 11 -12.12 -13.43 17.21
CA VAL A 11 -11.99 -14.14 15.93
C VAL A 11 -13.19 -13.75 15.06
N TYR A 12 -12.99 -12.81 14.13
CA TYR A 12 -13.94 -12.60 13.05
C TYR A 12 -13.69 -13.71 12.02
N PRO A 13 -14.69 -14.55 11.69
CA PRO A 13 -14.52 -15.52 10.62
C PRO A 13 -14.42 -14.75 9.30
N LEU A 14 -13.18 -14.54 8.85
CA LEU A 14 -12.89 -14.09 7.49
C LEU A 14 -13.50 -15.11 6.53
N ARG A 15 -14.57 -14.72 5.85
CA ARG A 15 -15.28 -15.55 4.88
C ARG A 15 -14.30 -16.11 3.84
N THR A 16 -14.42 -17.42 3.66
CA THR A 16 -13.69 -18.30 2.74
C THR A 16 -13.77 -17.81 1.30
N GLY A 17 -12.67 -17.22 0.80
CA GLY A 17 -12.42 -17.06 -0.64
C GLY A 17 -11.48 -18.17 -1.14
N PRO A 18 -11.43 -18.47 -2.45
CA PRO A 18 -10.59 -19.54 -3.01
C PRO A 18 -9.11 -19.45 -2.62
N MET A 19 -8.60 -18.23 -2.41
CA MET A 19 -7.24 -17.98 -1.92
C MET A 19 -7.00 -18.58 -0.52
N MET A 20 -8.02 -18.59 0.35
CA MET A 20 -7.92 -19.11 1.71
C MET A 20 -7.90 -20.64 1.79
N GLU A 21 -8.36 -21.33 0.74
CA GLU A 21 -8.33 -22.81 0.65
C GLU A 21 -7.03 -23.32 0.01
N ALA A 22 -6.38 -22.50 -0.82
CA ALA A 22 -5.19 -22.86 -1.57
C ALA A 22 -3.87 -22.36 -0.95
N ALA A 23 -3.92 -21.50 0.06
CA ALA A 23 -2.75 -20.91 0.70
C ALA A 23 -2.79 -21.08 2.22
N SER A 24 -1.65 -21.45 2.80
CA SER A 24 -1.40 -21.35 4.24
C SER A 24 -0.91 -19.94 4.56
N PHE A 25 -1.49 -19.30 5.58
CA PHE A 25 -1.10 -17.96 6.02
C PHE A 25 -0.26 -18.04 7.28
N GLU A 26 0.79 -17.23 7.32
CA GLU A 26 1.56 -16.96 8.54
C GLU A 26 1.36 -15.50 8.92
N TRP A 27 1.08 -15.26 10.20
CA TRP A 27 1.07 -13.91 10.75
C TRP A 27 2.46 -13.61 11.28
N THR A 28 3.13 -12.66 10.64
CA THR A 28 4.36 -12.06 11.17
C THR A 28 4.10 -10.58 11.45
N GLN A 29 4.51 -10.12 12.63
CA GLN A 29 4.62 -8.70 12.90
C GLN A 29 6.00 -8.27 12.44
N TYR A 30 6.05 -7.47 11.38
CA TYR A 30 7.29 -6.85 10.95
C TYR A 30 7.84 -5.94 12.05
N ASP A 31 9.16 -5.90 12.18
CA ASP A 31 9.84 -4.98 13.09
C ASP A 31 9.42 -3.55 12.75
N SER A 32 8.60 -2.94 13.60
CA SER A 32 8.07 -1.61 13.38
C SER A 32 9.15 -0.53 13.50
N ASP A 33 10.28 -0.85 14.12
CA ASP A 33 11.37 0.11 14.33
C ASP A 33 12.14 0.39 13.03
N ILE A 34 11.97 -0.43 12.00
CA ILE A 34 12.49 -0.16 10.64
C ILE A 34 11.69 0.94 9.92
N VAL A 35 10.46 1.21 10.38
CA VAL A 35 9.64 2.26 9.81
C VAL A 35 10.17 3.59 10.32
N VAL A 36 10.53 4.49 9.42
CA VAL A 36 11.07 5.79 9.83
C VAL A 36 9.96 6.67 10.42
N PRO A 37 10.25 7.45 11.49
CA PRO A 37 9.28 8.29 12.21
C PRO A 37 8.44 9.22 11.33
N GLU A 38 8.93 9.55 10.14
CA GLU A 38 8.25 10.42 9.17
C GLU A 38 6.89 9.89 8.71
N PHE A 39 6.62 8.58 8.81
CA PHE A 39 5.41 7.96 8.26
C PHE A 39 4.37 7.53 9.30
N TYR A 40 4.64 7.68 10.60
CA TYR A 40 3.71 7.28 11.67
C TYR A 40 3.67 8.28 12.82
N GLY A 41 2.62 8.20 13.65
CA GLY A 41 2.41 9.10 14.80
C GLY A 41 1.54 10.31 14.49
N THR A 42 1.66 11.39 15.28
CA THR A 42 0.84 12.60 15.11
C THR A 42 1.15 13.27 13.78
N VAL A 43 0.11 13.67 13.04
CA VAL A 43 0.32 14.32 11.74
C VAL A 43 1.04 15.65 11.92
N THR A 44 2.16 15.77 11.23
CA THR A 44 2.93 16.99 11.05
C THR A 44 2.94 17.40 9.57
N PRO A 45 3.24 18.67 9.24
CA PRO A 45 3.46 19.08 7.84
C PRO A 45 4.50 18.21 7.12
N LYS A 46 5.57 17.80 7.83
CA LYS A 46 6.60 16.89 7.30
C LYS A 46 6.02 15.52 6.94
N SER A 47 5.28 14.88 7.85
CA SER A 47 4.64 13.59 7.59
C SER A 47 3.62 13.68 6.44
N ARG A 48 2.84 14.77 6.38
CA ARG A 48 1.86 14.98 5.32
C ARG A 48 2.54 15.10 3.96
N LYS A 49 3.63 15.85 3.88
CA LYS A 49 4.44 15.96 2.66
C LYS A 49 4.98 14.60 2.24
N ALA A 50 5.50 13.81 3.17
CA ALA A 50 6.03 12.48 2.89
C ALA A 50 4.95 11.51 2.36
N TRP A 51 3.74 11.55 2.92
CA TRP A 51 2.59 10.79 2.41
C TRP A 51 2.16 11.22 0.99
N VAL A 52 2.21 12.51 0.69
CA VAL A 52 1.91 13.04 -0.66
C VAL A 52 2.99 12.62 -1.67
N GLU A 53 4.27 12.72 -1.30
CA GLU A 53 5.39 12.33 -2.18
C GLU A 53 5.35 10.84 -2.55
N ILE A 54 4.91 9.98 -1.62
CA ILE A 54 4.69 8.55 -1.90
C ILE A 54 3.58 8.37 -2.94
N TRP A 55 2.51 9.13 -2.84
CA TRP A 55 1.38 9.06 -3.77
C TRP A 55 1.78 9.56 -5.16
N ASP A 56 2.53 10.66 -5.21
CA ASP A 56 2.86 11.39 -6.44
C ASP A 56 3.97 10.72 -7.27
N GLN A 57 4.61 9.65 -6.77
CA GLN A 57 5.57 8.87 -7.57
C GLN A 57 4.96 8.28 -8.84
N GLY A 58 3.63 8.09 -8.89
CA GLY A 58 2.90 7.73 -10.10
C GLY A 58 3.29 6.36 -10.68
N SER A 59 3.12 6.24 -11.99
CA SER A 59 3.51 5.05 -12.75
C SER A 59 5.00 5.07 -13.10
N VAL A 60 5.59 3.87 -13.16
CA VAL A 60 6.96 3.67 -13.64
C VAL A 60 6.95 3.00 -15.01
N SER A 61 8.01 3.24 -15.77
CA SER A 61 8.28 2.52 -17.02
C SER A 61 8.70 1.10 -16.71
N PHE A 62 8.11 0.12 -17.40
CA PHE A 62 8.57 -1.26 -17.36
C PHE A 62 8.89 -1.77 -18.77
N PRO A 63 10.13 -2.22 -19.03
CA PRO A 63 10.51 -2.73 -20.33
C PRO A 63 9.71 -3.99 -20.68
N LYS A 64 8.96 -3.91 -21.79
CA LYS A 64 7.99 -4.93 -22.18
C LYS A 64 8.63 -6.30 -22.42
N GLU A 65 9.86 -6.34 -22.92
CA GLU A 65 10.65 -7.55 -23.16
C GLU A 65 10.92 -8.37 -21.89
N HIS A 66 10.74 -7.78 -20.71
CA HIS A 66 10.93 -8.45 -19.43
C HIS A 66 9.64 -8.96 -18.81
N LEU A 67 8.50 -8.85 -19.50
CA LEU A 67 7.19 -9.22 -18.95
C LEU A 67 7.09 -10.69 -18.56
N GLU A 68 7.72 -11.58 -19.33
CA GLU A 68 7.76 -13.03 -19.04
C GLU A 68 8.47 -13.34 -17.71
N ARG A 69 9.41 -12.50 -17.28
CA ARG A 69 10.10 -12.64 -15.98
C ARG A 69 9.16 -12.44 -14.80
N LEU A 70 7.99 -11.82 -15.02
CA LEU A 70 6.93 -11.65 -14.03
C LEU A 70 5.84 -12.73 -14.15
N ASN A 71 6.07 -13.78 -14.95
CA ASN A 71 5.09 -14.82 -15.26
C ASN A 71 3.78 -14.24 -15.85
N LYS A 72 3.93 -13.25 -16.73
CA LYS A 72 2.83 -12.58 -17.45
C LYS A 72 3.03 -12.79 -18.95
N THR A 73 1.94 -13.08 -19.67
CA THR A 73 1.97 -13.19 -21.14
C THR A 73 1.40 -11.93 -21.79
N TRP A 74 1.85 -11.66 -23.02
CA TRP A 74 1.49 -10.45 -23.74
C TRP A 74 0.11 -10.54 -24.42
N ASP A 75 -0.26 -11.74 -24.86
CA ASP A 75 -1.42 -12.05 -25.67
C ASP A 75 -2.76 -12.07 -24.91
N GLN A 76 -2.72 -12.12 -23.57
CA GLN A 76 -3.92 -12.32 -22.74
C GLN A 76 -4.47 -11.04 -22.11
N ARG A 77 -3.86 -9.86 -22.30
CA ARG A 77 -4.28 -8.62 -21.63
C ARG A 77 -4.11 -7.36 -22.48
N ASN A 78 -5.00 -6.40 -22.25
CA ASN A 78 -4.89 -5.04 -22.79
C ASN A 78 -3.93 -4.22 -21.93
N TRP A 79 -2.64 -4.35 -22.22
CA TRP A 79 -1.60 -3.61 -21.53
C TRP A 79 -1.55 -2.16 -21.99
N TRP A 80 -1.33 -1.25 -21.04
CA TRP A 80 -1.18 0.18 -21.31
C TRP A 80 0.29 0.48 -21.57
N THR A 81 0.57 1.17 -22.67
CA THR A 81 1.93 1.58 -23.04
C THR A 81 2.14 3.06 -22.76
N LEU A 82 3.39 3.44 -22.50
CA LEU A 82 3.77 4.83 -22.31
C LEU A 82 3.86 5.59 -23.65
N PRO A 83 3.63 6.91 -23.65
CA PRO A 83 3.84 7.76 -24.82
C PRO A 83 5.34 8.01 -25.06
N ALA A 84 5.66 8.69 -26.18
CA ALA A 84 7.00 9.20 -26.46
C ALA A 84 7.62 9.90 -25.23
N PRO A 85 8.91 9.67 -24.91
CA PRO A 85 9.90 8.87 -25.65
C PRO A 85 9.99 7.40 -25.24
N LEU A 86 9.14 6.93 -24.31
CA LEU A 86 9.16 5.57 -23.77
C LEU A 86 8.19 4.65 -24.52
N GLU A 87 8.07 4.86 -25.82
CA GLU A 87 7.15 4.10 -26.66
C GLU A 87 7.50 2.61 -26.63
N GLY A 88 6.51 1.78 -26.32
CA GLY A 88 6.66 0.33 -26.21
C GLY A 88 6.87 -0.17 -24.79
N ASP A 89 7.31 0.67 -23.86
CA ASP A 89 7.33 0.34 -22.44
C ASP A 89 5.92 0.31 -21.86
N LEU A 90 5.75 -0.51 -20.83
CA LEU A 90 4.49 -0.67 -20.14
C LEU A 90 4.35 0.34 -19.02
N LEU A 91 3.15 0.91 -18.90
CA LEU A 91 2.75 1.67 -17.74
C LEU A 91 2.55 0.71 -16.57
N ALA A 92 3.49 0.70 -15.64
CA ALA A 92 3.45 -0.15 -14.46
C ALA A 92 3.23 0.69 -13.20
N PHE A 93 2.48 0.14 -12.25
CA PHE A 93 2.40 0.68 -10.90
C PHE A 93 3.10 -0.29 -9.96
N PRO A 94 4.10 0.15 -9.19
CA PRO A 94 4.72 -0.72 -8.22
C PRO A 94 3.68 -1.09 -7.15
N GLU A 95 3.69 -2.35 -6.69
CA GLU A 95 2.71 -2.88 -5.72
C GLU A 95 2.62 -2.02 -4.44
N ARG A 96 3.74 -1.40 -4.04
CA ARG A 96 3.77 -0.43 -2.93
C ARG A 96 2.72 0.68 -3.10
N SER A 97 2.48 1.15 -4.32
CA SER A 97 1.50 2.19 -4.61
C SER A 97 0.08 1.73 -4.30
N HIS A 98 -0.26 0.47 -4.62
CA HIS A 98 -1.58 -0.09 -4.30
C HIS A 98 -1.79 -0.20 -2.77
N GLN A 99 -0.81 -0.76 -2.08
CA GLN A 99 -0.88 -0.97 -0.62
C GLN A 99 -0.94 0.37 0.12
N LEU A 100 -0.08 1.33 -0.26
CA LEU A 100 0.01 2.64 0.38
C LEU A 100 -1.19 3.53 0.02
N HIS A 101 -1.78 3.40 -1.16
CA HIS A 101 -3.01 4.12 -1.52
C HIS A 101 -4.17 3.79 -0.56
N CYS A 102 -4.38 2.51 -0.30
CA CYS A 102 -5.41 2.05 0.63
C CYS A 102 -5.11 2.49 2.07
N LEU A 103 -3.85 2.37 2.51
CA LEU A 103 -3.42 2.82 3.84
C LEU A 103 -3.55 4.33 4.01
N SER A 104 -3.26 5.11 2.96
CA SER A 104 -3.39 6.56 2.95
C SER A 104 -4.84 6.99 3.17
N PHE A 105 -5.82 6.25 2.67
CA PHE A 105 -7.24 6.56 2.96
C PHE A 105 -7.59 6.36 4.44
N LEU A 106 -7.07 5.30 5.07
CA LEU A 106 -7.26 5.07 6.50
C LEU A 106 -6.58 6.17 7.33
N TYR A 107 -5.37 6.56 6.94
CA TYR A 107 -4.66 7.69 7.51
C TYR A 107 -5.46 8.98 7.35
N LEU A 108 -5.95 9.26 6.14
CA LEU A 108 -6.78 10.44 5.88
C LEU A 108 -8.04 10.44 6.76
N PHE A 109 -8.72 9.31 6.86
CA PHE A 109 -9.90 9.18 7.70
C PHE A 109 -9.61 9.34 9.20
N ALA A 110 -8.52 8.76 9.70
CA ALA A 110 -8.11 8.82 11.10
C ALA A 110 -7.80 10.25 11.55
N TYR A 111 -7.22 11.06 10.65
CA TYR A 111 -6.77 12.42 10.94
C TYR A 111 -7.66 13.52 10.36
N ARG A 112 -8.87 13.18 9.91
CA ARG A 112 -9.84 14.10 9.28
C ARG A 112 -10.12 15.37 10.08
N ASP A 113 -10.12 15.26 11.41
CA ASP A 113 -10.43 16.36 12.32
C ASP A 113 -9.20 17.25 12.62
N THR A 114 -8.01 16.85 12.14
CA THR A 114 -6.73 17.57 12.34
C THR A 114 -6.19 18.23 11.08
N PHE A 115 -6.88 18.10 9.93
CA PHE A 115 -6.37 18.65 8.67
C PHE A 115 -6.31 20.17 8.59
N ALA A 116 -7.18 20.89 9.31
CA ALA A 116 -7.16 22.35 9.34
C ALA A 116 -5.80 22.88 9.86
N VAL A 117 -5.17 22.17 10.80
CA VAL A 117 -3.86 22.53 11.39
C VAL A 117 -2.71 22.41 10.36
N LEU A 118 -2.92 21.71 9.25
CA LEU A 118 -1.88 21.36 8.28
C LEU A 118 -1.95 22.16 6.98
N THR A 119 -3.06 22.83 6.72
CA THR A 119 -3.27 23.65 5.50
C THR A 119 -3.20 25.15 5.77
N GLY A 120 -3.02 25.59 7.02
CA GLY A 120 -2.94 27.00 7.36
C GLY A 120 -4.24 27.76 7.04
N ALA A 121 -5.39 27.15 7.32
CA ALA A 121 -6.71 27.76 7.23
C ALA A 121 -7.33 27.86 8.63
#